data_AF-A0A9K3JE69-F1
#
_entry.id   AF-A0A9K3JE69-F1
#
_cell.length_a   1.000
_cell.length_b   1.000
_cell.length_c   1.000
_cell.angle_alpha   90.00
_cell.angle_beta   90.00
_cell.angle_gamma   90.00
#
_symmetry.space_group_name_H-M   'P 1'
#
loop_
_entity.id
_entity.type
_entity.pdbx_description
1 polymer ?
#
loop_
_entity_poly.entity_id
_entity_poly.type
_entity_poly.pdbx_seq_one_letter_code
_entity_poly.pdbx_strand_id
1 'polypeptide(L)'
;MHMTGRYGLCSLHQKISWWFNGRDTDAVIVFLGDSSKALVLGQFTYFFVAGVLGLLAGFQSDFVGKTFGLDEKEAENVVQANKVHCLLDLIKGSNSQNQVVTPKGSGRIKVVGSEGKPALDNKVEEGDLFIVPQFYALGEIADDCGLEVFSVITSSKPVFGHLAGNTSVWKALDPVVLQATLNVTPESEQLFKSKNLENITIVPPSR
;
A
#
# COMPACT_ATOMS: atom_id res chain seq x y z
N MET A 1 -0.21 8.70 -1.94
CA MET A 1 -0.10 9.90 -2.80
C MET A 1 0.04 9.40 -4.22
N HIS A 2 -0.95 9.68 -5.05
CA HIS A 2 -0.93 9.47 -6.50
C HIS A 2 -0.29 10.69 -7.16
N MET A 3 0.52 10.52 -8.20
CA MET A 3 1.09 11.62 -8.99
C MET A 3 1.20 11.22 -10.46
N THR A 4 0.81 12.14 -11.35
CA THR A 4 0.93 12.01 -12.81
C THR A 4 1.69 13.20 -13.37
N GLY A 5 2.47 12.99 -14.44
CA GLY A 5 3.22 14.04 -15.13
C GLY A 5 4.60 13.60 -15.64
N ARG A 6 5.17 14.42 -16.55
CA ARG A 6 6.48 14.15 -17.16
C ARG A 6 7.67 14.39 -16.23
N TYR A 7 7.52 15.31 -15.27
CA TYR A 7 8.57 15.70 -14.33
C TYR A 7 7.96 15.90 -12.94
N GLY A 8 8.77 15.69 -11.91
CA GLY A 8 8.45 16.20 -10.59
C GLY A 8 9.66 16.26 -9.67
N LEU A 9 9.62 17.22 -8.74
CA LEU A 9 10.66 17.48 -7.75
C LEU A 9 9.99 17.84 -6.42
N CYS A 10 10.12 16.96 -5.44
CA CYS A 10 9.48 17.13 -4.13
C CYS A 10 10.41 16.71 -3.00
N SER A 11 10.14 17.23 -1.82
CA SER A 11 10.74 16.74 -0.58
C SER A 11 9.75 15.82 0.13
N LEU A 12 10.21 14.64 0.51
CA LEU A 12 9.47 13.64 1.29
C LEU A 12 10.35 13.23 2.47
N HIS A 13 9.85 13.37 3.71
CA HIS A 13 10.59 12.97 4.91
C HIS A 13 12.04 13.49 4.97
N GLN A 14 12.21 14.81 4.73
CA GLN A 14 13.50 15.51 4.80
C GLN A 14 14.54 15.06 3.75
N LYS A 15 14.13 14.34 2.70
CA LYS A 15 14.96 14.03 1.54
C LYS A 15 14.31 14.59 0.27
N ILE A 16 15.15 15.16 -0.60
CA ILE A 16 14.74 15.61 -1.93
C ILE A 16 14.69 14.41 -2.87
N SER A 17 13.56 14.25 -3.56
CA SER A 17 13.30 13.21 -4.54
C SER A 17 12.79 13.83 -5.85
N TRP A 18 13.17 13.25 -6.98
CA TRP A 18 12.76 13.72 -8.31
C TRP A 18 12.49 12.55 -9.25
N TRP A 19 11.68 12.79 -10.28
CA TRP A 19 11.40 11.81 -11.34
C TRP A 19 11.25 12.46 -12.72
N PHE A 20 11.55 11.67 -13.76
CA PHE A 20 11.35 12.01 -15.17
C PHE A 20 10.77 10.81 -15.91
N ASN A 21 9.65 11.02 -16.60
CA ASN A 21 9.10 10.03 -17.52
C ASN A 21 9.56 10.33 -18.95
N GLY A 22 10.51 9.54 -19.43
CA GLY A 22 11.07 9.69 -20.78
C GLY A 22 10.24 9.03 -21.89
N ARG A 23 9.10 8.42 -21.56
CA ARG A 23 8.18 7.81 -22.54
C ARG A 23 6.97 8.70 -22.78
N ASP A 24 6.33 8.52 -23.92
CA ASP A 24 5.07 9.20 -24.26
C ASP A 24 3.83 8.56 -23.63
N THR A 25 4.01 7.48 -22.86
CA THR A 25 2.94 6.85 -22.07
C THR A 25 2.85 7.47 -20.69
N ASP A 26 1.66 7.53 -20.10
CA ASP A 26 1.49 8.02 -18.73
C ASP A 26 2.28 7.17 -17.72
N ALA A 27 2.89 7.86 -16.74
CA ALA A 27 3.53 7.24 -15.60
C ALA A 27 2.71 7.52 -14.35
N VAL A 28 2.41 6.45 -13.61
CA VAL A 28 1.73 6.51 -12.32
C VAL A 28 2.74 6.20 -11.22
N ILE A 29 2.90 7.13 -10.28
CA ILE A 29 3.75 6.93 -9.10
C ILE A 29 2.86 6.88 -7.87
N VAL A 30 2.93 5.76 -7.15
CA VAL A 30 2.25 5.57 -5.86
C VAL A 30 3.26 5.70 -4.74
N PHE A 31 3.12 6.74 -3.92
CA PHE A 31 3.92 6.89 -2.71
C PHE A 31 3.24 6.24 -1.51
N LEU A 32 3.99 5.33 -0.87
CA LEU A 32 3.67 4.66 0.37
C LEU A 32 4.74 5.01 1.41
N GLY A 33 4.31 5.20 2.66
CA GLY A 33 5.21 5.63 3.72
C GLY A 33 4.50 5.75 5.05
N ASP A 34 5.29 5.64 6.11
CA ASP A 34 4.83 5.77 7.48
C ASP A 34 4.66 7.26 7.83
N SER A 35 3.50 7.63 8.39
CA SER A 35 3.19 9.00 8.84
C SER A 35 3.10 9.11 10.36
N SER A 36 3.51 8.06 11.11
CA SER A 36 3.54 8.05 12.57
C SER A 36 4.48 9.10 13.18
N LYS A 37 5.46 9.57 12.40
CA LYS A 37 6.44 10.61 12.76
C LYS A 37 6.31 11.88 11.92
N ALA A 38 5.23 12.01 11.15
CA ALA A 38 5.00 13.19 10.33
C ALA A 38 4.65 14.41 11.21
N LEU A 39 4.82 15.63 10.64
CA LEU A 39 4.48 16.87 11.34
C LEU A 39 3.01 16.91 11.76
N VAL A 40 2.14 16.37 10.90
CA VAL A 40 0.73 16.10 11.20
C VAL A 40 0.53 14.59 11.14
N LEU A 41 0.16 13.98 12.26
CA LEU A 41 -0.03 12.53 12.36
C LEU A 41 -1.08 12.05 11.34
N GLY A 42 -0.77 10.95 10.65
CA GLY A 42 -1.67 10.37 9.65
C GLY A 42 -1.70 11.12 8.31
N GLN A 43 -0.83 12.13 8.11
CA GLN A 43 -0.66 12.84 6.85
C GLN A 43 0.80 12.82 6.40
N PHE A 44 1.02 12.66 5.10
CA PHE A 44 2.36 12.87 4.55
C PHE A 44 2.73 14.34 4.69
N THR A 45 3.89 14.61 5.28
CA THR A 45 4.52 15.94 5.19
C THR A 45 5.39 15.95 3.94
N TYR A 46 4.99 16.76 2.96
CA TYR A 46 5.73 16.96 1.71
C TYR A 46 5.60 18.41 1.27
N PHE A 47 6.52 18.87 0.44
CA PHE A 47 6.42 20.12 -0.27
C PHE A 47 7.08 19.96 -1.64
N PHE A 48 6.52 20.62 -2.65
CA PHE A 48 7.20 20.71 -3.93
C PHE A 48 8.34 21.72 -3.81
N VAL A 49 9.49 21.40 -4.40
CA VAL A 49 10.61 22.36 -4.41
C VAL A 49 10.39 23.40 -5.51
N ALA A 50 9.79 22.98 -6.63
CA ALA A 50 9.47 23.82 -7.78
C ALA A 50 8.08 23.47 -8.35
N GLY A 51 7.50 24.36 -9.15
CA GLY A 51 6.15 24.20 -9.73
C GLY A 51 5.11 25.13 -9.08
N VAL A 52 3.84 25.01 -9.49
CA VAL A 52 2.73 25.87 -9.03
C VAL A 52 2.52 25.82 -7.50
N LEU A 53 2.82 24.68 -6.89
CA LEU A 53 2.78 24.47 -5.43
C LEU A 53 4.19 24.43 -4.82
N GLY A 54 5.19 24.95 -5.53
CA GLY A 54 6.59 24.95 -5.14
C GLY A 54 6.87 25.90 -3.98
N LEU A 55 7.81 25.53 -3.10
CA LEU A 55 8.22 26.32 -1.95
C LEU A 55 8.62 27.76 -2.32
N LEU A 56 9.30 27.92 -3.46
CA LEU A 56 9.75 29.24 -3.94
C LEU A 56 8.61 30.15 -4.38
N ALA A 57 7.45 29.59 -4.78
CA ALA A 57 6.27 30.37 -5.14
C ALA A 57 5.70 31.17 -3.95
N GLY A 58 6.03 30.77 -2.71
CA GLY A 58 5.63 31.49 -1.49
C GLY A 58 6.50 32.70 -1.14
N PHE A 59 7.62 32.92 -1.84
CA PHE A 59 8.53 34.05 -1.60
C PHE A 59 8.37 35.14 -2.65
N GLN A 60 8.72 36.38 -2.31
CA GLN A 60 8.81 37.47 -3.30
C GLN A 60 9.96 37.22 -4.27
N SER A 61 9.76 37.51 -5.56
CA SER A 61 10.77 37.31 -6.62
C SER A 61 12.07 38.06 -6.33
N ASP A 62 12.02 39.31 -5.84
CA ASP A 62 13.22 40.08 -5.46
C ASP A 62 14.05 39.38 -4.37
N PHE A 63 13.40 38.78 -3.38
CA PHE A 63 14.09 38.02 -2.34
C PHE A 63 14.79 36.78 -2.91
N VAL A 64 14.10 36.03 -3.78
CA VAL A 64 14.67 34.87 -4.47
C VAL A 64 15.84 35.29 -5.36
N GLY A 65 15.67 36.36 -6.13
CA GLY A 65 16.71 36.91 -7.01
C GLY A 65 17.97 37.30 -6.27
N LYS A 66 17.84 38.05 -5.16
CA LYS A 66 18.98 38.40 -4.29
C LYS A 66 19.66 37.18 -3.66
N THR A 67 18.88 36.20 -3.23
CA THR A 67 19.40 35.00 -2.56
C THR A 67 20.22 34.14 -3.51
N PHE A 68 19.78 34.00 -4.77
CA PHE A 68 20.40 33.13 -5.76
C PHE A 68 21.25 33.87 -6.80
N GLY A 69 21.34 35.21 -6.72
CA GLY A 69 22.09 36.04 -7.67
C GLY A 69 21.47 36.08 -9.07
N LEU A 70 20.14 36.03 -9.16
CA LEU A 70 19.38 36.02 -10.41
C LEU A 70 18.95 37.44 -10.81
N ASP A 71 18.77 37.67 -12.11
CA ASP A 71 18.07 38.87 -12.57
C ASP A 71 16.56 38.80 -12.29
N GLU A 72 15.85 39.92 -12.47
CA GLU A 72 14.43 40.03 -12.18
C GLU A 72 13.59 39.02 -12.97
N LYS A 73 13.89 38.84 -14.26
CA LYS A 73 13.15 37.94 -15.15
C LYS A 73 13.42 36.48 -14.80
N GLU A 74 14.66 36.14 -14.47
CA GLU A 74 15.06 34.82 -13.99
C GLU A 74 14.35 34.47 -12.67
N ALA A 75 14.31 35.40 -11.73
CA ALA A 75 13.65 35.21 -10.44
C ALA A 75 12.12 35.04 -10.59
N GLU A 76 11.49 35.85 -11.43
CA GLU A 76 10.06 35.70 -11.76
C GLU A 76 9.76 34.33 -12.37
N ASN A 77 10.58 33.85 -13.31
CA ASN A 77 10.40 32.54 -13.93
C ASN A 77 10.49 31.40 -12.91
N VAL A 78 11.39 31.51 -11.92
CA VAL A 78 11.55 30.49 -10.87
C VAL A 78 10.34 30.44 -9.94
N VAL A 79 9.82 31.60 -9.52
CA VAL A 79 8.66 31.71 -8.61
C VAL A 79 7.36 31.33 -9.34
N GLN A 80 7.24 31.62 -10.63
CA GLN A 80 6.05 31.39 -11.45
C GLN A 80 6.15 30.14 -12.36
N ALA A 81 7.01 29.18 -12.05
CA ALA A 81 7.22 28.00 -12.89
C ALA A 81 5.93 27.14 -13.04
N ASN A 82 5.14 27.41 -14.08
CA ASN A 82 3.76 26.95 -14.26
C ASN A 82 3.58 25.56 -14.93
N LYS A 83 4.51 24.61 -14.81
CA LYS A 83 4.50 23.42 -15.70
C LYS A 83 4.19 22.06 -15.08
N VAL A 84 3.75 21.96 -13.82
CA VAL A 84 3.37 20.64 -13.28
C VAL A 84 2.11 20.73 -12.44
N HIS A 85 1.03 20.13 -12.95
CA HIS A 85 -0.19 19.85 -12.22
C HIS A 85 -0.08 18.42 -11.67
N CYS A 86 0.33 18.25 -10.41
CA CYS A 86 0.27 16.95 -9.74
C CYS A 86 -1.10 16.81 -9.07
N LEU A 87 -1.96 15.95 -9.62
CA LEU A 87 -3.15 15.49 -8.89
C LEU A 87 -2.70 14.57 -7.76
N LEU A 88 -3.26 14.73 -6.56
CA LEU A 88 -2.77 14.07 -5.35
C LEU A 88 -3.87 13.36 -4.58
N ASP A 89 -3.92 12.03 -4.72
CA ASP A 89 -4.82 11.20 -3.91
C ASP A 89 -4.09 10.58 -2.72
N LEU A 90 -4.59 10.84 -1.52
CA LEU A 90 -4.06 10.34 -0.25
C LEU A 90 -4.95 9.23 0.30
N ILE A 91 -4.41 8.02 0.39
CA ILE A 91 -5.04 6.90 1.08
C ILE A 91 -4.47 6.87 2.50
N LYS A 92 -5.33 7.06 3.51
CA LYS A 92 -4.94 7.07 4.92
C LYS A 92 -5.13 5.69 5.54
N GLY A 93 -4.08 5.17 6.19
CA GLY A 93 -4.16 3.98 7.05
C GLY A 93 -3.83 4.36 8.49
N SER A 94 -4.65 3.95 9.46
CA SER A 94 -4.33 4.08 10.88
C SER A 94 -3.67 2.80 11.41
N ASN A 95 -2.65 2.94 12.25
CA ASN A 95 -2.01 1.93 13.11
C ASN A 95 -0.72 1.26 12.60
N SER A 96 0.06 0.77 13.57
CA SER A 96 1.37 0.11 13.40
C SER A 96 1.21 -1.29 12.82
N GLN A 97 1.96 -1.59 11.75
CA GLN A 97 1.94 -2.83 10.95
C GLN A 97 0.69 -3.04 10.08
N ASN A 98 0.41 -2.06 9.23
CA ASN A 98 -0.50 -2.24 8.10
C ASN A 98 0.24 -2.84 6.90
N GLN A 99 -0.47 -3.70 6.17
CA GLN A 99 -0.07 -4.19 4.85
C GLN A 99 -0.92 -3.46 3.79
N VAL A 100 -0.26 -2.73 2.90
CA VAL A 100 -0.91 -2.12 1.73
C VAL A 100 -0.81 -3.10 0.60
N VAL A 101 -1.93 -3.34 -0.08
CA VAL A 101 -2.03 -4.39 -1.09
C VAL A 101 -2.57 -3.82 -2.40
N THR A 102 -1.92 -4.18 -3.50
CA THR A 102 -2.28 -3.78 -4.86
C THR A 102 -2.38 -5.02 -5.74
N PRO A 103 -3.56 -5.33 -6.30
CA PRO A 103 -3.75 -6.44 -7.19
C PRO A 103 -3.43 -6.06 -8.64
N LYS A 104 -3.06 -7.07 -9.42
CA LYS A 104 -3.00 -7.07 -10.87
C LYS A 104 -3.79 -8.29 -11.37
N GLY A 105 -4.63 -8.09 -12.37
CA GLY A 105 -5.69 -9.04 -12.73
C GLY A 105 -6.97 -8.76 -11.94
N SER A 106 -7.75 -9.81 -11.65
CA SER A 106 -9.00 -9.66 -10.91
C SER A 106 -9.27 -10.82 -9.95
N GLY A 107 -10.00 -10.52 -8.90
CA GLY A 107 -10.38 -11.51 -7.92
C GLY A 107 -11.25 -10.93 -6.81
N ARG A 108 -11.41 -11.69 -5.74
CA ARG A 108 -12.13 -11.28 -4.54
C ARG A 108 -11.21 -11.30 -3.35
N ILE A 109 -11.26 -10.22 -2.57
CA ILE A 109 -10.45 -10.07 -1.37
C ILE A 109 -11.35 -9.91 -0.15
N LYS A 110 -11.02 -10.67 0.90
CA LYS A 110 -11.72 -10.68 2.16
C LYS A 110 -10.76 -10.41 3.31
N VAL A 111 -11.10 -9.43 4.14
CA VAL A 111 -10.33 -9.03 5.32
C VAL A 111 -11.21 -9.21 6.54
N VAL A 112 -10.80 -10.06 7.48
CA VAL A 112 -11.60 -10.43 8.66
C VAL A 112 -10.86 -10.03 9.93
N GLY A 113 -11.56 -9.29 10.79
CA GLY A 113 -11.03 -8.83 12.09
C GLY A 113 -11.33 -9.81 13.23
N SER A 114 -10.93 -9.43 14.45
CA SER A 114 -11.11 -10.25 15.65
C SER A 114 -12.58 -10.52 16.04
N GLU A 115 -13.51 -9.71 15.54
CA GLU A 115 -14.95 -9.93 15.76
C GLU A 115 -15.55 -11.06 14.90
N GLY A 116 -14.76 -11.66 14.01
CA GLY A 116 -15.22 -12.72 13.10
C GLY A 116 -16.12 -12.24 11.96
N LYS A 117 -16.32 -10.92 11.84
CA LYS A 117 -17.04 -10.28 10.72
C LYS A 117 -16.05 -9.74 9.68
N PRO A 118 -16.38 -9.81 8.37
CA PRO A 118 -15.55 -9.21 7.35
C PRO A 118 -15.57 -7.68 7.48
N ALA A 119 -14.40 -7.08 7.58
CA ALA A 119 -14.19 -5.64 7.46
C ALA A 119 -14.09 -5.20 5.99
N LEU A 120 -13.69 -6.12 5.11
CA LEU A 120 -13.73 -5.96 3.65
C LEU A 120 -14.14 -7.29 3.01
N ASP A 121 -15.00 -7.23 1.99
CA ASP A 121 -15.38 -8.38 1.18
C ASP A 121 -15.81 -7.91 -0.22
N ASN A 122 -14.82 -7.56 -1.05
CA ASN A 122 -15.05 -6.90 -2.33
C ASN A 122 -14.36 -7.64 -3.48
N LYS A 123 -14.94 -7.51 -4.68
CA LYS A 123 -14.21 -7.77 -5.92
C LYS A 123 -13.16 -6.66 -6.09
N VAL A 124 -11.98 -7.04 -6.55
CA VAL A 124 -10.87 -6.13 -6.84
C VAL A 124 -10.39 -6.32 -8.27
N GLU A 125 -9.94 -5.24 -8.87
CA GLU A 125 -9.38 -5.19 -10.22
C GLU A 125 -8.08 -4.37 -10.23
N GLU A 126 -7.34 -4.44 -11.33
CA GLU A 126 -6.09 -3.70 -11.48
C GLU A 126 -6.28 -2.20 -11.24
N GLY A 127 -5.42 -1.63 -10.38
CA GLY A 127 -5.49 -0.23 -9.94
C GLY A 127 -6.17 -0.02 -8.59
N ASP A 128 -6.87 -1.03 -8.05
CA ASP A 128 -7.41 -0.95 -6.69
C ASP A 128 -6.29 -0.93 -5.65
N LEU A 129 -6.54 -0.24 -4.53
CA LEU A 129 -5.64 -0.24 -3.38
C LEU A 129 -6.44 -0.34 -2.10
N PHE A 130 -6.04 -1.26 -1.23
CA PHE A 130 -6.66 -1.43 0.08
C PHE A 130 -5.60 -1.71 1.15
N ILE A 131 -6.03 -1.55 2.41
CA ILE A 131 -5.20 -1.70 3.58
C ILE A 131 -5.72 -2.88 4.38
N VAL A 132 -4.82 -3.80 4.72
CA VAL A 132 -5.05 -4.87 5.68
C VAL A 132 -4.46 -4.42 7.01
N PRO A 133 -5.30 -4.14 8.03
CA PRO A 133 -4.79 -3.72 9.33
C PRO A 133 -4.05 -4.85 10.05
N GLN A 134 -3.19 -4.49 11.00
CA GLN A 134 -2.51 -5.47 11.86
C GLN A 134 -3.52 -6.41 12.54
N PHE A 135 -3.19 -7.71 12.60
CA PHE A 135 -4.00 -8.78 13.21
C PHE A 135 -5.29 -9.15 12.47
N TYR A 136 -5.51 -8.63 11.26
CA TYR A 136 -6.60 -9.09 10.41
C TYR A 136 -6.14 -10.26 9.55
N ALA A 137 -7.05 -11.21 9.32
CA ALA A 137 -6.83 -12.30 8.38
C ALA A 137 -7.19 -11.84 6.96
N LEU A 138 -6.31 -12.12 6.01
CA LEU A 138 -6.49 -11.84 4.59
C LEU A 138 -6.78 -13.14 3.84
N GLY A 139 -7.82 -13.13 3.01
CA GLY A 139 -8.14 -14.19 2.05
C GLY A 139 -8.25 -13.60 0.65
N GLU A 140 -7.65 -14.29 -0.31
CA GLU A 140 -7.58 -13.88 -1.71
C GLU A 140 -8.07 -15.03 -2.58
N ILE A 141 -8.96 -14.74 -3.53
CA ILE A 141 -9.47 -15.71 -4.49
C ILE A 141 -9.33 -15.08 -5.88
N ALA A 142 -8.51 -15.68 -6.73
CA ALA A 142 -8.35 -15.25 -8.10
C ALA A 142 -9.58 -15.60 -8.95
N ASP A 143 -9.94 -14.71 -9.87
CA ASP A 143 -10.86 -15.04 -10.96
C ASP A 143 -10.11 -15.80 -12.08
N ASP A 144 -10.81 -16.15 -13.17
CA ASP A 144 -10.28 -16.89 -14.32
C ASP A 144 -9.08 -16.20 -15.01
N CYS A 145 -8.96 -14.87 -14.87
CA CYS A 145 -7.86 -14.09 -15.41
C CYS A 145 -6.59 -14.12 -14.53
N GLY A 146 -6.65 -14.75 -13.37
CA GLY A 146 -5.58 -14.75 -12.38
C GLY A 146 -5.54 -13.48 -11.53
N LEU A 147 -4.86 -13.59 -10.38
CA LEU A 147 -4.64 -12.50 -9.44
C LEU A 147 -3.19 -12.54 -8.98
N GLU A 148 -2.43 -11.48 -9.29
CA GLU A 148 -1.12 -11.22 -8.74
C GLU A 148 -1.24 -10.11 -7.70
N VAL A 149 -0.58 -10.26 -6.56
CA VAL A 149 -0.71 -9.30 -5.46
C VAL A 149 0.66 -8.79 -5.05
N PHE A 150 0.84 -7.48 -5.11
CA PHE A 150 1.99 -6.79 -4.54
C PHE A 150 1.60 -6.22 -3.18
N SER A 151 2.48 -6.34 -2.18
CA SER A 151 2.22 -5.75 -0.87
C SER A 151 3.42 -5.07 -0.25
N VAL A 152 3.14 -3.98 0.46
CA VAL A 152 4.12 -3.22 1.25
C VAL A 152 3.72 -3.29 2.71
N ILE A 153 4.67 -3.73 3.55
CA ILE A 153 4.46 -3.90 4.99
C ILE A 153 5.23 -2.81 5.70
N THR A 154 4.59 -2.16 6.67
CA THR A 154 5.17 -1.05 7.44
C THR A 154 6.15 -1.49 8.54
N SER A 155 6.62 -2.75 8.52
CA SER A 155 7.56 -3.32 9.48
C SER A 155 8.81 -3.86 8.76
N SER A 156 9.99 -3.58 9.32
CA SER A 156 11.27 -4.11 8.81
C SER A 156 11.51 -5.58 9.13
N LYS A 157 10.71 -6.17 10.04
CA LYS A 157 10.76 -7.59 10.43
C LYS A 157 9.33 -8.13 10.53
N PRO A 158 8.65 -8.32 9.39
CA PRO A 158 7.28 -8.82 9.41
C PRO A 158 7.25 -10.26 9.89
N VAL A 159 6.25 -10.60 10.70
CA VAL A 159 5.95 -11.97 11.12
C VAL A 159 4.53 -12.28 10.69
N PHE A 160 4.36 -13.38 9.96
CA PHE A 160 3.07 -13.81 9.45
C PHE A 160 2.60 -15.08 10.14
N GLY A 161 1.33 -15.11 10.52
CA GLY A 161 0.64 -16.34 10.88
C GLY A 161 -0.11 -16.86 9.66
N HIS A 162 0.15 -18.10 9.23
CA HIS A 162 -0.56 -18.70 8.12
C HIS A 162 -1.76 -19.51 8.61
N LEU A 163 -2.89 -19.38 7.92
CA LEU A 163 -4.10 -20.20 8.16
C LEU A 163 -4.21 -21.38 7.18
N ALA A 164 -3.29 -21.48 6.22
CA ALA A 164 -3.21 -22.56 5.25
C ALA A 164 -1.73 -22.93 5.01
N GLY A 165 -1.48 -24.12 4.50
CA GLY A 165 -0.13 -24.59 4.23
C GLY A 165 0.49 -25.38 5.39
N ASN A 166 1.72 -25.84 5.16
CA ASN A 166 2.45 -26.66 6.12
C ASN A 166 2.86 -25.91 7.39
N THR A 167 3.02 -24.59 7.29
CA THR A 167 3.36 -23.70 8.42
C THR A 167 2.12 -23.11 9.10
N SER A 168 0.94 -23.63 8.79
CA SER A 168 -0.30 -23.10 9.35
C SER A 168 -0.47 -23.40 10.83
N VAL A 169 -1.19 -22.51 11.52
CA VAL A 169 -1.53 -22.69 12.95
C VAL A 169 -2.26 -24.01 13.19
N TRP A 170 -3.04 -24.47 12.22
CA TRP A 170 -3.78 -25.73 12.32
C TRP A 170 -2.88 -26.95 12.41
N LYS A 171 -1.78 -26.99 11.65
CA LYS A 171 -0.82 -28.11 11.72
C LYS A 171 0.01 -28.08 13.00
N ALA A 172 0.23 -26.90 13.57
CA ALA A 172 0.97 -26.74 14.82
C ALA A 172 0.16 -27.14 16.07
N LEU A 173 -1.18 -27.11 16.01
CA LEU A 173 -2.05 -27.45 17.13
C LEU A 173 -2.17 -28.97 17.35
N ASP A 174 -2.16 -29.36 18.63
CA ASP A 174 -2.41 -30.74 19.05
C ASP A 174 -3.80 -31.23 18.61
N PRO A 175 -3.95 -32.48 18.13
CA PRO A 175 -5.24 -33.01 17.69
C PRO A 175 -6.37 -32.89 18.73
N VAL A 176 -6.08 -33.11 20.01
CA VAL A 176 -7.10 -33.05 21.08
C VAL A 176 -7.59 -31.62 21.26
N VAL A 177 -6.69 -30.64 21.19
CA VAL A 177 -7.04 -29.21 21.26
C VAL A 177 -7.91 -28.81 20.07
N LEU A 178 -7.57 -29.27 18.87
CA LEU A 178 -8.31 -28.92 17.65
C LEU A 178 -9.71 -29.56 17.63
N GLN A 179 -9.83 -30.82 18.06
CA GLN A 179 -11.11 -31.52 18.22
C GLN A 179 -12.03 -30.81 19.19
N ALA A 180 -11.52 -30.43 20.37
CA ALA A 180 -12.29 -29.70 21.37
C ALA A 180 -12.69 -28.29 20.90
N THR A 181 -11.78 -27.58 20.21
CA THR A 181 -12.01 -26.19 19.77
C THR A 181 -13.01 -26.10 18.61
N LEU A 182 -12.89 -26.99 17.62
CA LEU A 182 -13.77 -27.01 16.45
C LEU A 182 -15.02 -27.87 16.68
N ASN A 183 -15.11 -28.58 17.80
CA ASN A 183 -16.15 -29.54 18.11
C ASN A 183 -16.31 -30.60 16.99
N VAL A 184 -15.21 -31.25 16.63
CA VAL A 184 -15.13 -32.24 15.54
C VAL A 184 -14.63 -33.59 16.04
N THR A 185 -14.98 -34.67 15.33
CA THR A 185 -14.47 -36.02 15.63
C THR A 185 -12.99 -36.15 15.23
N PRO A 186 -12.26 -37.15 15.76
CA PRO A 186 -10.88 -37.42 15.35
C PRO A 186 -10.72 -37.62 13.83
N GLU A 187 -11.66 -38.30 13.19
CA GLU A 187 -11.62 -38.54 11.74
C GLU A 187 -11.77 -37.22 10.95
N SER A 188 -12.64 -36.33 11.43
CA SER A 188 -12.88 -35.02 10.81
C SER A 188 -11.69 -34.09 11.00
N GLU A 189 -11.02 -34.15 12.15
CA GLU A 189 -9.79 -33.41 12.44
C GLU A 189 -8.63 -33.86 11.53
N GLN A 190 -8.43 -35.17 11.39
CA GLN A 190 -7.42 -35.73 10.49
C GLN A 190 -7.71 -35.35 9.02
N LEU A 191 -8.98 -35.41 8.62
CA LEU A 191 -9.40 -34.97 7.29
C LEU A 191 -9.11 -33.48 7.09
N PHE A 192 -9.46 -32.63 8.06
CA PHE A 192 -9.20 -31.19 7.99
C PHE A 192 -7.71 -30.88 7.82
N LYS A 193 -6.84 -31.49 8.63
CA LYS A 193 -5.38 -31.32 8.52
C LYS A 193 -4.82 -31.87 7.20
N SER A 194 -5.34 -32.99 6.69
CA SER A 194 -4.88 -33.56 5.42
C SER A 194 -5.32 -32.74 4.20
N LYS A 195 -6.48 -32.09 4.26
CA LYS A 195 -6.96 -31.16 3.22
C LYS A 195 -6.25 -29.82 3.24
N ASN A 196 -5.65 -29.46 4.37
CA ASN A 196 -4.75 -28.33 4.45
C ASN A 196 -3.42 -28.68 3.76
N LEU A 197 -3.36 -28.33 2.47
CA LEU A 197 -2.25 -28.63 1.56
C LEU A 197 -0.90 -28.15 2.11
N GLU A 198 0.21 -28.58 1.51
CA GLU A 198 1.54 -28.13 1.93
C GLU A 198 1.79 -26.64 1.63
N ASN A 199 1.12 -26.10 0.61
CA ASN A 199 1.26 -24.72 0.17
C ASN A 199 0.18 -23.81 0.77
N ILE A 200 0.51 -22.52 0.89
CA ILE A 200 -0.41 -21.47 1.37
C ILE A 200 -1.51 -21.20 0.34
N THR A 201 -1.25 -21.46 -0.95
CA THR A 201 -2.24 -21.38 -2.02
C THR A 201 -3.26 -22.50 -1.90
N ILE A 202 -4.50 -22.14 -1.62
CA ILE A 202 -5.64 -23.07 -1.66
C ILE A 202 -6.23 -22.99 -3.07
N VAL A 203 -6.11 -24.07 -3.84
CA VAL A 203 -6.80 -24.19 -5.13
C VAL A 203 -8.20 -24.73 -4.86
N PRO A 204 -9.28 -23.97 -5.15
CA PRO A 204 -10.62 -24.50 -5.01
C PRO A 204 -10.80 -25.71 -5.94
N PRO A 205 -11.53 -26.76 -5.51
CA PRO A 205 -11.72 -27.96 -6.32
C PRO A 205 -12.41 -27.60 -7.65
N SER A 206 -11.88 -28.15 -8.75
CA SER A 206 -12.49 -28.05 -10.07
C SER A 206 -13.93 -28.56 -10.02
N ARG A 207 -14.87 -27.77 -10.54
CA ARG A 207 -16.29 -28.09 -10.54
C ARG A 207 -16.64 -29.20 -11.52
#